data_AF-A0A530DZ74-F1
#
_entry.id   AF-A0A530DZ74-F1
#
_cell.length_a   1.000
_cell.length_b   1.000
_cell.length_c   1.000
_cell.angle_alpha   90.00
_cell.angle_beta   90.00
_cell.angle_gamma   90.00
#
_symmetry.space_group_name_H-M   'P 1'
#
loop_
_entity.id
_entity.type
_entity.pdbx_description
1 polymer ?
#
loop_
_entity_poly.entity_id
_entity_poly.type
_entity_poly.pdbx_seq_one_letter_code
_entity_poly.pdbx_strand_id
1 'polypeptide(L)'
;MTNHASTSVASTGLKEILSTLFANYDMPFGQGGEGTKAKVQAYLWACEGKSLDLVNRVVRDFVTGAVDRPANRRSKLPTAEEFAGQIKVRAAGDDDCVAAAKTHTPPFGPLWSVLLYARLLAGPDKDMPAPSRFVASQIANGGAIGERYRLDHQANNGFRSATFMLLNAADAMGCSVDEKLKVHVALFEPVPVTSQVFEQWKQLHADRGWPWLPNPGKQRVVYLPSGGAAG
;
A
#
# COMPACT_ATOMS: atom_id res chain seq x y z
N MET A 1 -23.29 -7.25 -26.24
CA MET A 1 -22.45 -6.32 -27.04
C MET A 1 -21.93 -5.23 -26.11
N THR A 2 -20.85 -5.46 -25.37
CA THR A 2 -20.22 -4.44 -24.50
C THR A 2 -18.82 -4.93 -24.09
N ASN A 3 -17.82 -4.75 -24.94
CA ASN A 3 -16.40 -4.92 -24.56
C ASN A 3 -15.42 -4.01 -25.32
N HIS A 4 -15.91 -3.04 -26.10
CA HIS A 4 -15.02 -2.17 -26.88
C HIS A 4 -14.52 -0.93 -26.11
N ALA A 5 -15.18 -0.52 -25.03
CA ALA A 5 -14.80 0.69 -24.27
C ALA A 5 -13.56 0.48 -23.39
N SER A 6 -13.46 -0.64 -22.67
CA SER A 6 -12.35 -0.91 -21.73
C SER A 6 -10.99 -1.07 -22.43
N THR A 7 -10.98 -1.66 -23.63
CA THR A 7 -9.77 -1.86 -24.45
C THR A 7 -9.22 -0.54 -24.99
N SER A 8 -10.10 0.42 -25.31
CA SER A 8 -9.70 1.72 -25.85
C SER A 8 -9.03 2.60 -24.79
N VAL A 9 -9.55 2.62 -23.55
CA VAL A 9 -8.99 3.45 -22.46
C VAL A 9 -7.64 2.92 -22.00
N ALA A 10 -7.48 1.59 -21.91
CA ALA A 10 -6.20 0.96 -21.60
C ALA A 10 -5.13 1.26 -22.67
N SER A 11 -5.53 1.31 -23.94
CA SER A 11 -4.64 1.67 -25.05
C SER A 11 -4.20 3.13 -25.00
N THR A 12 -5.09 4.07 -24.61
CA THR A 12 -4.75 5.48 -24.45
C THR A 12 -3.77 5.72 -23.30
N GLY A 13 -4.04 5.16 -22.11
CA GLY A 13 -3.17 5.33 -20.95
C GLY A 13 -1.77 4.74 -21.15
N LEU A 14 -1.66 3.61 -21.86
CA LEU A 14 -0.35 3.02 -22.19
C LEU A 14 0.48 3.93 -23.12
N LYS A 15 -0.18 4.55 -24.11
CA LYS A 15 0.49 5.49 -25.03
C LYS A 15 0.99 6.73 -24.30
N GLU A 16 0.22 7.26 -23.35
CA GLU A 16 0.64 8.41 -22.53
C GLU A 16 1.88 8.08 -21.70
N ILE A 17 1.88 6.94 -21.01
CA ILE A 17 3.01 6.47 -20.19
C ILE A 17 4.27 6.28 -21.04
N LEU A 18 4.17 5.61 -22.20
CA LEU A 18 5.32 5.42 -23.08
C LEU A 18 5.77 6.73 -23.74
N SER A 19 4.86 7.66 -23.99
CA SER A 19 5.22 9.00 -24.48
C SER A 19 6.11 9.75 -23.49
N THR A 20 5.86 9.63 -22.18
CA THR A 20 6.73 10.20 -21.13
C THR A 20 8.15 9.63 -21.21
N LEU A 21 8.28 8.31 -21.38
CA LEU A 21 9.60 7.68 -21.53
C LEU A 21 10.33 8.22 -22.76
N PHE A 22 9.66 8.23 -23.91
CA PHE A 22 10.26 8.63 -25.19
C PHE A 22 10.65 10.12 -25.19
N ALA A 23 9.82 10.99 -24.64
CA ALA A 23 10.10 12.41 -24.49
C ALA A 23 11.32 12.68 -23.61
N ASN A 24 11.54 11.90 -22.54
CA ASN A 24 12.71 12.03 -21.67
C ASN A 24 14.05 11.71 -22.37
N TYR A 25 14.01 11.10 -23.56
CA TYR A 25 15.19 10.77 -24.35
C TYR A 25 15.19 11.48 -25.71
N ASP A 26 14.50 12.63 -25.83
CA ASP A 26 14.40 13.45 -27.03
C ASP A 26 13.93 12.67 -28.29
N MET A 27 13.15 11.62 -28.09
CA MET A 27 12.61 10.79 -29.16
C MET A 27 11.10 11.02 -29.27
N PRO A 28 10.57 11.51 -30.39
CA PRO A 28 9.13 11.68 -30.56
C PRO A 28 8.41 10.32 -30.63
N PHE A 29 7.40 10.15 -29.76
CA PHE A 29 6.59 8.93 -29.73
C PHE A 29 5.69 8.85 -30.98
N GLY A 30 5.89 7.82 -31.80
CA GLY A 30 5.06 7.56 -32.99
C GLY A 30 5.24 8.51 -34.17
N GLN A 31 6.04 9.58 -34.03
CA GLN A 31 6.41 10.46 -35.14
C GLN A 31 7.87 10.20 -35.53
N GLY A 32 8.07 9.50 -36.64
CA GLY A 32 9.40 9.18 -37.16
C GLY A 32 9.32 8.20 -38.32
N GLY A 33 10.47 7.95 -38.96
CA GLY A 33 10.60 6.95 -40.02
C GLY A 33 10.27 5.53 -39.54
N GLU A 34 10.31 4.57 -40.44
CA GLU A 34 9.93 3.16 -40.21
C GLU A 34 10.60 2.55 -38.96
N GLY A 35 11.87 2.92 -38.68
CA GLY A 35 12.60 2.49 -37.48
C GLY A 35 12.03 3.00 -36.15
N THR A 36 11.43 4.20 -36.09
CA THR A 36 10.80 4.72 -34.86
C THR A 36 9.48 4.01 -34.58
N LYS A 37 8.70 3.71 -35.64
CA LYS A 37 7.46 2.95 -35.52
C LYS A 37 7.71 1.51 -35.05
N ALA A 38 8.74 0.86 -35.58
CA ALA A 38 9.16 -0.48 -35.15
C ALA A 38 9.58 -0.49 -33.67
N LYS A 39 10.29 0.54 -33.20
CA LYS A 39 10.64 0.68 -31.78
C LYS A 39 9.39 0.81 -30.92
N VAL A 40 8.48 1.74 -31.23
CA VAL A 40 7.23 1.90 -30.48
C VAL A 40 6.44 0.59 -30.43
N GLN A 41 6.36 -0.14 -31.54
CA GLN A 41 5.66 -1.43 -31.58
C GLN A 41 6.31 -2.48 -30.66
N ALA A 42 7.64 -2.54 -30.62
CA ALA A 42 8.36 -3.45 -29.72
C ALA A 42 8.09 -3.14 -28.23
N TYR A 43 7.96 -1.86 -27.87
CA TYR A 43 7.56 -1.45 -26.52
C TYR A 43 6.12 -1.82 -26.19
N LEU A 44 5.21 -1.66 -27.15
CA LEU A 44 3.81 -2.08 -26.99
C LEU A 44 3.71 -3.58 -26.74
N TRP A 45 4.47 -4.41 -27.48
CA TRP A 45 4.56 -5.85 -27.23
C TRP A 45 5.17 -6.18 -25.87
N ALA A 46 6.20 -5.46 -25.43
CA ALA A 46 6.77 -5.63 -24.09
C ALA A 46 5.76 -5.36 -22.95
N CYS A 47 4.77 -4.50 -23.21
CA CYS A 47 3.72 -4.13 -22.24
C CYS A 47 2.46 -5.00 -22.34
N GLU A 48 2.38 -5.93 -23.29
CA GLU A 48 1.18 -6.74 -23.53
C GLU A 48 0.83 -7.58 -22.28
N GLY A 49 -0.43 -7.48 -21.84
CA GLY A 49 -0.91 -8.15 -20.63
C GLY A 49 -0.35 -7.60 -19.31
N LYS A 50 0.34 -6.46 -19.30
CA LYS A 50 0.87 -5.82 -18.09
C LYS A 50 -0.05 -4.70 -17.58
N SER A 51 -0.09 -4.51 -16.26
CA SER A 51 -0.86 -3.41 -15.66
C SER A 51 -0.22 -2.05 -15.97
N LEU A 52 -1.04 -1.03 -16.19
CA LEU A 52 -0.53 0.34 -16.44
C LEU A 52 0.34 0.86 -15.30
N ASP A 53 0.03 0.48 -14.06
CA ASP A 53 0.77 0.86 -12.86
C ASP A 53 2.19 0.25 -12.84
N LEU A 54 2.31 -1.04 -13.19
CA LEU A 54 3.61 -1.70 -13.37
C LEU A 54 4.44 -1.00 -14.46
N VAL A 55 3.83 -0.74 -15.62
CA VAL A 55 4.51 -0.06 -16.74
C VAL A 55 4.95 1.35 -16.34
N ASN A 56 4.09 2.10 -15.64
CA ASN A 56 4.41 3.45 -15.16
C ASN A 56 5.59 3.46 -14.17
N ARG A 57 5.65 2.48 -13.24
CA ARG A 57 6.79 2.33 -12.33
C ARG A 57 8.09 2.07 -13.09
N VAL A 58 8.07 1.16 -14.06
CA VAL A 58 9.25 0.86 -14.88
C VAL A 58 9.70 2.10 -15.67
N VAL A 59 8.77 2.86 -16.26
CA VAL A 59 9.10 4.14 -16.90
C VAL A 59 9.77 5.10 -15.93
N ARG A 60 9.25 5.25 -14.71
CA ARG A 60 9.87 6.11 -13.69
C ARG A 60 11.28 5.65 -13.34
N ASP A 61 11.54 4.35 -13.23
CA ASP A 61 12.88 3.85 -12.92
C ASP A 61 13.91 4.26 -13.98
N PHE A 62 13.53 4.21 -15.26
CA PHE A 62 14.42 4.65 -16.34
C PHE A 62 14.62 6.17 -16.34
N VAL A 63 13.55 6.93 -16.11
CA VAL A 63 13.59 8.40 -16.08
C VAL A 63 14.42 8.92 -14.91
N THR A 64 14.31 8.30 -13.71
CA THR A 64 15.04 8.71 -12.51
C THR A 64 16.45 8.13 -12.42
N GLY A 65 16.82 7.22 -13.35
CA GLY A 65 18.11 6.54 -13.34
C GLY A 65 18.24 5.46 -12.26
N ALA A 66 17.12 4.96 -11.72
CA ALA A 66 17.11 3.86 -10.76
C ALA A 66 17.46 2.50 -11.40
N VAL A 67 17.39 2.38 -12.74
CA VAL A 67 17.91 1.22 -13.48
C VAL A 67 19.41 1.38 -13.68
N ASP A 68 20.20 0.45 -13.14
CA ASP A 68 21.64 0.46 -13.37
C ASP A 68 21.95 0.14 -14.84
N ARG A 69 22.49 1.13 -15.53
CA ARG A 69 22.92 1.05 -16.93
C ARG A 69 24.34 1.60 -17.01
N PRO A 70 25.21 1.08 -17.88
CA PRO A 70 26.55 1.64 -18.05
C PRO A 70 26.47 3.08 -18.54
N ALA A 71 27.44 3.90 -18.13
CA ALA A 71 27.42 5.36 -18.33
C ALA A 71 27.18 5.79 -19.79
N ASN A 72 27.73 5.04 -20.75
CA ASN A 72 27.58 5.28 -22.19
C ASN A 72 26.17 5.00 -22.76
N ARG A 73 25.27 4.39 -21.98
CA ARG A 73 23.89 4.06 -22.36
C ARG A 73 22.82 4.81 -21.55
N ARG A 74 23.18 5.47 -20.43
CA ARG A 74 22.22 6.15 -19.55
C ARG A 74 21.45 7.29 -20.23
N SER A 75 22.08 8.01 -21.16
CA SER A 75 21.47 9.09 -21.93
C SER A 75 20.71 8.63 -23.18
N LYS A 76 20.69 7.34 -23.48
CA LYS A 76 19.98 6.77 -24.65
C LYS A 76 18.70 6.10 -24.19
N LEU A 77 17.66 6.21 -25.01
CA LEU A 77 16.43 5.44 -24.83
C LEU A 77 16.79 3.96 -24.60
N PRO A 78 16.22 3.29 -23.57
CA PRO A 78 16.41 1.86 -23.40
C PRO A 78 16.06 1.07 -24.66
N THR A 79 16.57 -0.15 -24.77
CA THR A 79 16.02 -1.07 -25.78
C THR A 79 14.70 -1.64 -25.27
N ALA A 80 13.84 -2.10 -26.19
CA ALA A 80 12.61 -2.79 -25.78
C ALA A 80 12.90 -4.05 -24.94
N GLU A 81 14.05 -4.69 -25.17
CA GLU A 81 14.52 -5.83 -24.38
C GLU A 81 14.97 -5.43 -22.97
N GLU A 82 15.73 -4.33 -22.82
CA GLU A 82 16.09 -3.76 -21.52
C GLU A 82 14.83 -3.38 -20.74
N PHE A 83 13.86 -2.77 -21.41
CA PHE A 83 12.57 -2.39 -20.83
C PHE A 83 11.75 -3.62 -20.41
N ALA A 84 11.64 -4.64 -21.27
CA ALA A 84 10.97 -5.89 -20.96
C ALA A 84 11.66 -6.66 -19.81
N GLY A 85 13.00 -6.62 -19.75
CA GLY A 85 13.79 -7.15 -18.66
C GLY A 85 13.45 -6.47 -17.34
N GLN A 86 13.37 -5.14 -17.32
CA GLN A 86 12.98 -4.39 -16.13
C GLN A 86 11.53 -4.64 -15.72
N ILE A 87 10.60 -4.80 -16.69
CA ILE A 87 9.24 -5.27 -16.40
C ILE A 87 9.27 -6.62 -15.70
N LYS A 88 10.09 -7.57 -16.16
CA LYS A 88 10.21 -8.90 -15.52
C LYS A 88 10.82 -8.81 -14.12
N VAL A 89 11.85 -7.99 -13.92
CA VAL A 89 12.48 -7.79 -12.60
C VAL A 89 11.47 -7.19 -11.62
N ARG A 90 10.75 -6.15 -12.04
CA ARG A 90 9.69 -5.55 -11.22
C ARG A 90 8.52 -6.50 -10.99
N ALA A 91 8.08 -7.22 -12.03
CA ALA A 91 7.00 -8.20 -11.92
C ALA A 91 7.37 -9.39 -11.01
N ALA A 92 8.63 -9.84 -11.02
CA ALA A 92 9.11 -10.93 -10.16
C ALA A 92 9.34 -10.46 -8.71
N GLY A 93 9.66 -9.18 -8.50
CA GLY A 93 9.55 -8.54 -7.18
C GLY A 93 8.12 -8.24 -6.76
N ASP A 94 7.19 -8.29 -7.72
CA ASP A 94 5.76 -7.98 -7.60
C ASP A 94 4.88 -9.22 -7.89
N ASP A 95 5.22 -10.41 -7.37
CA ASP A 95 4.34 -11.62 -7.41
C ASP A 95 2.98 -11.42 -6.68
N ASP A 96 2.57 -10.16 -6.48
CA ASP A 96 1.41 -9.69 -5.75
C ASP A 96 0.65 -8.53 -6.47
N CYS A 97 0.93 -8.17 -7.73
CA CYS A 97 0.24 -7.02 -8.36
C CYS A 97 -0.37 -7.21 -9.77
N VAL A 98 -1.53 -7.89 -9.81
CA VAL A 98 -2.65 -7.29 -10.56
C VAL A 98 -3.04 -6.04 -9.78
N ALA A 99 -3.24 -4.89 -10.42
CA ALA A 99 -3.71 -3.68 -9.73
C ALA A 99 -5.05 -4.00 -9.06
N ALA A 100 -5.00 -4.38 -7.79
CA ALA A 100 -6.14 -4.92 -7.12
C ALA A 100 -7.19 -3.82 -7.05
N ALA A 101 -8.42 -4.15 -7.44
CA ALA A 101 -9.52 -3.22 -7.35
C ALA A 101 -9.56 -2.65 -5.93
N LYS A 102 -9.72 -1.32 -5.82
CA LYS A 102 -9.79 -0.65 -4.51
C LYS A 102 -11.20 -0.13 -4.30
N THR A 103 -11.76 -0.37 -3.12
CA THR A 103 -13.04 0.21 -2.69
C THR A 103 -12.77 1.21 -1.57
N HIS A 104 -13.37 2.39 -1.64
CA HIS A 104 -13.37 3.33 -0.52
C HIS A 104 -14.31 2.84 0.59
N THR A 105 -13.84 2.81 1.84
CA THR A 105 -14.62 2.42 3.02
C THR A 105 -14.66 3.55 4.05
N PRO A 106 -15.80 3.79 4.71
CA PRO A 106 -15.87 4.71 5.83
C PRO A 106 -15.09 4.16 7.05
N PRO A 107 -14.69 5.03 7.99
CA PRO A 107 -14.10 4.63 9.27
C PRO A 107 -14.98 3.69 10.07
N PHE A 108 -14.35 2.84 10.88
CA PHE A 108 -15.02 1.90 11.80
C PHE A 108 -15.96 0.88 11.15
N GLY A 109 -16.06 0.84 9.82
CA GLY A 109 -16.79 -0.19 9.08
C GLY A 109 -16.01 -1.50 8.98
N PRO A 110 -16.65 -2.61 8.58
CA PRO A 110 -16.02 -3.93 8.60
C PRO A 110 -14.77 -4.03 7.73
N LEU A 111 -14.84 -3.54 6.49
CA LEU A 111 -13.69 -3.60 5.57
C LEU A 111 -12.55 -2.66 6.01
N TRP A 112 -12.89 -1.54 6.64
CA TRP A 112 -11.91 -0.65 7.27
C TRP A 112 -11.19 -1.36 8.42
N SER A 113 -11.95 -2.03 9.28
CA SER A 113 -11.42 -2.79 10.42
C SER A 113 -10.56 -3.97 9.99
N VAL A 114 -10.96 -4.71 8.94
CA VAL A 114 -10.13 -5.78 8.35
C VAL A 114 -8.75 -5.24 8.00
N LEU A 115 -8.69 -4.09 7.31
CA LEU A 115 -7.41 -3.51 6.92
C LEU A 115 -6.60 -3.00 8.12
N LEU A 116 -7.26 -2.43 9.13
CA LEU A 116 -6.60 -2.03 10.37
C LEU A 116 -5.94 -3.25 11.04
N TYR A 117 -6.68 -4.32 11.26
CA TYR A 117 -6.15 -5.51 11.92
C TYR A 117 -5.12 -6.26 11.07
N ALA A 118 -5.25 -6.29 9.74
CA ALA A 118 -4.19 -6.81 8.87
C ALA A 118 -2.86 -6.07 9.10
N ARG A 119 -2.90 -4.75 9.30
CA ARG A 119 -1.71 -3.94 9.62
C ARG A 119 -1.18 -4.17 11.02
N LEU A 120 -2.06 -4.34 12.02
CA LEU A 120 -1.64 -4.66 13.39
C LEU A 120 -0.99 -6.04 13.49
N LEU A 121 -1.55 -7.02 12.78
CA LEU A 121 -1.06 -8.40 12.73
C LEU A 121 0.25 -8.56 11.95
N ALA A 122 0.56 -7.65 11.04
CA ALA A 122 1.86 -7.59 10.38
C ALA A 122 3.02 -7.25 11.35
N GLY A 123 2.69 -6.75 12.54
CA GLY A 123 3.65 -6.37 13.57
C GLY A 123 4.18 -4.94 13.40
N PRO A 124 5.03 -4.49 14.33
CA PRO A 124 5.58 -3.15 14.31
C PRO A 124 6.50 -2.91 13.09
N ASP A 125 6.52 -1.67 12.61
CA ASP A 125 7.42 -1.17 11.58
C ASP A 125 8.88 -1.39 11.99
N LYS A 126 9.68 -1.92 11.05
CA LYS A 126 11.10 -2.22 11.28
C LYS A 126 11.95 -0.98 11.54
N ASP A 127 11.49 0.18 11.07
CA ASP A 127 12.15 1.49 11.20
C ASP A 127 11.54 2.35 12.32
N MET A 128 10.89 1.72 13.32
CA MET A 128 10.39 2.42 14.51
C MET A 128 11.52 3.23 15.18
N PRO A 129 11.30 4.52 15.49
CA PRO A 129 12.26 5.34 16.22
C PRO A 129 12.72 4.71 17.53
N ALA A 130 13.99 4.90 17.86
CA ALA A 130 14.51 4.49 19.16
C ALA A 130 13.79 5.24 20.30
N PRO A 131 13.53 4.57 21.43
CA PRO A 131 12.94 5.23 22.60
C PRO A 131 13.83 6.35 23.12
N SER A 132 13.21 7.37 23.72
CA SER A 132 13.96 8.44 24.41
C SER A 132 14.83 7.84 25.52
N ARG A 133 15.89 8.54 25.94
CA ARG A 133 16.80 8.05 27.00
C ARG A 133 16.06 7.63 28.28
N PHE A 134 15.05 8.41 28.68
CA PHE A 134 14.22 8.08 29.83
C PHE A 134 13.43 6.79 29.61
N VAL A 135 12.74 6.67 28.48
CA VAL A 135 11.95 5.46 28.15
C VAL A 135 12.86 4.24 28.02
N ALA A 136 14.01 4.38 27.36
CA ALA A 136 15.01 3.33 27.24
C ALA A 136 15.52 2.85 28.61
N SER A 137 15.75 3.78 29.56
CA SER A 137 16.12 3.45 30.92
C SER A 137 15.01 2.70 31.66
N GLN A 138 13.75 3.11 31.52
CA GLN A 138 12.63 2.39 32.14
C GLN A 138 12.47 0.98 31.57
N ILE A 139 12.61 0.81 30.26
CA ILE A 139 12.59 -0.50 29.60
C ILE A 139 13.75 -1.38 30.11
N ALA A 140 14.97 -0.83 30.20
CA ALA A 140 16.15 -1.56 30.65
C ALA A 140 16.05 -2.02 32.12
N ASN A 141 15.40 -1.23 32.97
CA ASN A 141 15.12 -1.60 34.36
C ASN A 141 14.14 -2.78 34.48
N GLY A 142 13.39 -3.08 33.41
CA GLY A 142 12.50 -4.23 33.32
C GLY A 142 11.27 -4.15 34.23
N GLY A 143 10.66 -5.31 34.48
CA GLY A 143 9.44 -5.45 35.27
C GLY A 143 8.18 -4.90 34.56
N ALA A 144 7.06 -4.88 35.28
CA ALA A 144 5.77 -4.47 34.73
C ALA A 144 5.76 -3.03 34.21
N ILE A 145 6.49 -2.12 34.87
CA ILE A 145 6.60 -0.72 34.45
C ILE A 145 7.42 -0.61 33.15
N GLY A 146 8.58 -1.27 33.08
CA GLY A 146 9.40 -1.27 31.87
C GLY A 146 8.68 -1.86 30.66
N GLU A 147 7.92 -2.93 30.87
CA GLU A 147 7.12 -3.53 29.78
C GLU A 147 5.99 -2.61 29.31
N ARG A 148 5.31 -1.90 30.24
CA ARG A 148 4.34 -0.88 29.85
C ARG A 148 4.96 0.22 28.99
N TYR A 149 6.14 0.73 29.37
CA TYR A 149 6.86 1.71 28.55
C TYR A 149 7.24 1.15 27.17
N ARG A 150 7.60 -0.12 27.08
CA ARG A 150 7.91 -0.79 25.81
C ARG A 150 6.66 -0.87 24.92
N LEU A 151 5.54 -1.32 25.46
CA LEU A 151 4.27 -1.44 24.76
C LEU A 151 3.71 -0.08 24.35
N ASP A 152 3.77 0.92 25.23
CA ASP A 152 3.35 2.29 24.92
C ASP A 152 4.23 2.91 23.82
N HIS A 153 5.54 2.71 23.87
CA HIS A 153 6.45 3.16 22.81
C HIS A 153 6.11 2.51 21.47
N GLN A 154 5.81 1.21 21.49
CA GLN A 154 5.40 0.44 20.31
C GLN A 154 4.05 0.92 19.75
N ALA A 155 3.05 1.13 20.59
CA ALA A 155 1.73 1.58 20.16
C ALA A 155 1.80 2.96 19.48
N ASN A 156 2.64 3.86 20.00
CA ASN A 156 2.77 5.23 19.51
C ASN A 156 3.66 5.36 18.27
N ASN A 157 4.69 4.52 18.14
CA ASN A 157 5.73 4.72 17.12
C ASN A 157 5.89 3.55 16.14
N GLY A 158 5.34 2.38 16.49
CA GLY A 158 5.58 1.13 15.78
C GLY A 158 4.55 0.82 14.70
N PHE A 159 3.46 1.57 14.54
CA PHE A 159 2.41 1.21 13.58
C PHE A 159 2.01 2.38 12.69
N ARG A 160 2.95 3.00 11.96
CA ARG A 160 2.74 4.22 11.17
C ARG A 160 1.52 4.14 10.26
N SER A 161 1.37 3.03 9.54
CA SER A 161 0.24 2.86 8.61
C SER A 161 -1.11 2.74 9.33
N ALA A 162 -1.17 2.01 10.45
CA ALA A 162 -2.38 1.92 11.27
C ALA A 162 -2.70 3.25 11.93
N THR A 163 -1.70 3.91 12.53
CA THR A 163 -1.82 5.24 13.14
C THR A 163 -2.34 6.26 12.13
N PHE A 164 -1.86 6.25 10.88
CA PHE A 164 -2.39 7.13 9.84
C PHE A 164 -3.88 6.86 9.54
N MET A 165 -4.32 5.60 9.50
CA MET A 165 -5.75 5.29 9.37
C MET A 165 -6.56 5.83 10.54
N LEU A 166 -6.03 5.69 11.76
CA LEU A 166 -6.69 6.12 12.99
C LEU A 166 -6.80 7.64 13.07
N LEU A 167 -5.75 8.37 12.67
CA LEU A 167 -5.78 9.82 12.58
C LEU A 167 -6.85 10.29 11.58
N ASN A 168 -6.89 9.70 10.37
CA ASN A 168 -7.95 10.00 9.40
C ASN A 168 -9.34 9.68 9.93
N ALA A 169 -9.50 8.57 10.66
CA ALA A 169 -10.77 8.18 11.26
C ALA A 169 -11.26 9.17 12.33
N ALA A 170 -10.35 9.82 13.06
CA ALA A 170 -10.70 10.88 14.02
C ALA A 170 -11.37 12.08 13.32
N ASP A 171 -10.98 12.36 12.08
CA ASP A 171 -11.59 13.39 11.21
C ASP A 171 -12.75 12.84 10.35
N ALA A 172 -13.28 11.66 10.70
CA ALA A 172 -14.32 10.94 9.95
C ALA A 172 -13.95 10.61 8.50
N MET A 173 -12.65 10.58 8.16
CA MET A 173 -12.16 10.26 6.83
C MET A 173 -11.84 8.77 6.68
N GLY A 174 -12.46 8.15 5.67
CA GLY A 174 -12.25 6.77 5.29
C GLY A 174 -10.90 6.51 4.61
N CYS A 175 -10.75 5.32 4.03
CA CYS A 175 -9.59 5.02 3.20
C CYS A 175 -9.96 4.06 2.06
N SER A 176 -9.04 3.90 1.09
CA SER A 176 -9.18 2.91 0.03
C SER A 176 -8.57 1.57 0.46
N VAL A 177 -9.34 0.49 0.31
CA VAL A 177 -8.97 -0.88 0.69
C VAL A 177 -8.97 -1.76 -0.55
N ASP A 178 -7.99 -2.66 -0.62
CA ASP A 178 -7.94 -3.71 -1.62
C ASP A 178 -9.16 -4.64 -1.50
N GLU A 179 -9.87 -4.87 -2.61
CA GLU A 179 -11.04 -5.74 -2.66
C GLU A 179 -10.74 -7.17 -2.24
N LYS A 180 -9.50 -7.66 -2.36
CA LYS A 180 -9.10 -8.99 -1.89
C LYS A 180 -9.33 -9.18 -0.40
N LEU A 181 -9.36 -8.09 0.38
CA LEU A 181 -9.62 -8.14 1.81
C LEU A 181 -11.09 -8.34 2.16
N LYS A 182 -12.03 -8.16 1.22
CA LYS A 182 -13.47 -8.34 1.45
C LYS A 182 -13.82 -9.73 1.97
N VAL A 183 -13.06 -10.76 1.59
CA VAL A 183 -13.29 -12.15 2.06
C VAL A 183 -13.20 -12.28 3.59
N HIS A 184 -12.47 -11.40 4.27
CA HIS A 184 -12.29 -11.43 5.72
C HIS A 184 -13.36 -10.64 6.48
N VAL A 185 -14.26 -9.93 5.81
CA VAL A 185 -15.32 -9.12 6.46
C VAL A 185 -16.20 -9.99 7.37
N ALA A 186 -16.46 -11.24 6.99
CA ALA A 186 -17.26 -12.17 7.78
C ALA A 186 -16.61 -12.59 9.11
N LEU A 187 -15.32 -12.28 9.32
CA LEU A 187 -14.59 -12.50 10.57
C LEU A 187 -14.73 -11.32 11.54
N PHE A 188 -15.52 -10.30 11.20
CA PHE A 188 -15.70 -9.10 12.00
C PHE A 188 -17.18 -8.91 12.33
N GLU A 189 -17.45 -8.54 13.57
CA GLU A 189 -18.80 -8.30 14.08
C GLU A 189 -18.95 -6.87 14.61
N PRO A 190 -20.16 -6.29 14.55
CA PRO A 190 -20.42 -4.98 15.12
C PRO A 190 -20.40 -5.05 16.66
N VAL A 191 -19.48 -4.33 17.28
CA VAL A 191 -19.33 -4.21 18.73
C VAL A 191 -19.79 -2.82 19.18
N PRO A 192 -20.80 -2.72 20.07
CA PRO A 192 -21.20 -1.44 20.64
C PRO A 192 -20.09 -0.79 21.45
N VAL A 193 -19.84 0.50 21.25
CA VAL A 193 -18.74 1.24 21.91
C VAL A 193 -18.90 1.36 23.43
N THR A 194 -20.11 1.10 23.95
CA THR A 194 -20.42 1.11 25.39
C THR A 194 -20.43 -0.31 25.99
N SER A 195 -20.12 -1.34 25.20
CA SER A 195 -20.18 -2.72 25.66
C SER A 195 -18.93 -3.13 26.44
N GLN A 196 -19.07 -4.13 27.31
CA GLN A 196 -17.92 -4.74 27.98
C GLN A 196 -16.92 -5.34 26.98
N VAL A 197 -17.41 -5.88 25.86
CA VAL A 197 -16.58 -6.44 24.79
C VAL A 197 -15.67 -5.37 24.19
N PHE A 198 -16.15 -4.13 24.04
CA PHE A 198 -15.33 -3.01 23.57
C PHE A 198 -14.17 -2.69 24.53
N GLU A 199 -14.44 -2.66 25.84
CA GLU A 199 -13.39 -2.44 26.85
C GLU A 199 -12.39 -3.61 26.92
N GLN A 200 -12.84 -4.85 26.71
CA GLN A 200 -11.93 -6.01 26.60
C GLN A 200 -10.99 -5.87 25.39
N TRP A 201 -11.50 -5.42 24.25
CA TRP A 201 -10.66 -5.13 23.09
C TRP A 201 -9.66 -4.01 23.36
N LYS A 202 -10.08 -2.97 24.07
CA LYS A 202 -9.19 -1.88 24.49
C LYS A 202 -8.03 -2.38 25.35
N GLN A 203 -8.34 -3.24 26.31
CA GLN A 203 -7.32 -3.86 27.15
C GLN A 203 -6.37 -4.74 26.33
N LEU A 204 -6.90 -5.57 25.43
CA LEU A 204 -6.05 -6.40 24.56
C LEU A 204 -5.11 -5.57 23.69
N HIS A 205 -5.57 -4.44 23.15
CA HIS A 205 -4.70 -3.54 22.38
C HIS A 205 -3.58 -2.99 23.25
N ALA A 206 -3.88 -2.59 24.49
CA ALA A 206 -2.86 -2.16 25.45
C ALA A 206 -1.86 -3.29 25.74
N ASP A 207 -2.34 -4.51 26.00
CA ASP A 207 -1.51 -5.68 26.31
C ASP A 207 -0.61 -6.08 25.12
N ARG A 208 -1.04 -5.83 23.88
CA ARG A 208 -0.25 -6.07 22.67
C ARG A 208 0.61 -4.89 22.24
N GLY A 209 0.46 -3.73 22.87
CA GLY A 209 1.12 -2.49 22.44
C GLY A 209 0.64 -2.08 21.05
N TRP A 210 -0.63 -2.31 20.74
CA TRP A 210 -1.29 -1.86 19.53
C TRP A 210 -1.91 -0.49 19.77
N PRO A 211 -1.91 0.42 18.77
CA PRO A 211 -2.67 1.65 18.88
C PRO A 211 -4.17 1.35 19.06
N TRP A 212 -4.85 2.20 19.82
CA TRP A 212 -6.28 2.10 20.06
C TRP A 212 -7.08 3.03 19.16
N LEU A 213 -8.36 2.71 18.98
CA LEU A 213 -9.30 3.51 18.21
C LEU A 213 -9.45 4.93 18.79
N PRO A 214 -9.53 5.98 17.94
CA PRO A 214 -9.91 7.31 18.39
C PRO A 214 -11.39 7.32 18.80
N ASN A 215 -11.86 8.43 19.39
CA ASN A 215 -13.27 8.58 19.75
C ASN A 215 -14.17 8.41 18.50
N PRO A 216 -15.06 7.41 18.47
CA PRO A 216 -15.91 7.14 17.29
C PRO A 216 -17.00 8.20 17.05
N GLY A 217 -17.14 9.20 17.93
CA GLY A 217 -18.08 10.30 17.78
C GLY A 217 -19.53 9.82 17.79
N LYS A 218 -20.24 10.00 16.66
CA LYS A 218 -21.65 9.57 16.51
C LYS A 218 -21.79 8.07 16.21
N GLN A 219 -20.69 7.38 15.91
CA GLN A 219 -20.69 5.97 15.58
C GLN A 219 -20.97 5.14 16.85
N ARG A 220 -22.09 4.41 16.88
CA ARG A 220 -22.49 3.60 18.04
C ARG A 220 -21.82 2.22 18.10
N VAL A 221 -21.33 1.75 16.96
CA VAL A 221 -20.69 0.44 16.80
C VAL A 221 -19.40 0.58 16.00
N VAL A 222 -18.40 -0.19 16.39
CA VAL A 222 -17.18 -0.41 15.59
C VAL A 222 -17.14 -1.88 15.19
N TYR A 223 -16.50 -2.22 14.09
CA TYR A 223 -16.32 -3.62 13.72
C TYR A 223 -15.02 -4.16 14.29
N LEU A 224 -15.07 -5.24 15.06
CA LEU A 224 -13.91 -5.91 15.67
C LEU A 224 -13.95 -7.40 15.33
N PRO A 225 -12.83 -8.14 15.44
CA PRO A 225 -12.82 -9.57 15.16
C PRO A 225 -13.88 -10.33 15.98
N SER A 226 -14.57 -11.25 15.32
CA SER A 226 -15.55 -12.14 15.94
C SER A 226 -14.87 -13.07 16.95
N GLY A 227 -15.59 -13.49 18.00
CA GLY A 227 -15.03 -14.30 19.10
C GLY A 227 -14.55 -13.46 20.29
N GLY A 228 -14.51 -12.14 20.15
CA GLY A 228 -14.09 -11.23 21.20
C GLY A 228 -12.58 -11.20 21.41
N ALA A 229 -12.12 -10.44 22.41
CA ALA A 229 -10.68 -10.23 22.64
C ALA A 229 -9.93 -11.49 23.10
N ALA A 230 -10.63 -12.55 23.51
CA ALA A 230 -10.03 -13.81 23.94
C ALA A 230 -9.69 -14.76 22.77
N GLY A 231 -10.26 -14.53 21.57
CA GLY A 231 -10.17 -15.43 20.42
C GLY A 231 -11.39 -16.30 20.26
#